data_AF-A0AAD0CAY9-F1
#
_entry.id   AF-A0AAD0CAY9-F1
#
_cell.length_a   1.000
_cell.length_b   1.000
_cell.length_c   1.000
_cell.angle_alpha   90.00
_cell.angle_beta   90.00
_cell.angle_gamma   90.00
#
_symmetry.space_group_name_H-M   'P 1'
#
loop_
_entity.id
_entity.type
_entity.pdbx_description
1 polymer ?
#
loop_
_entity_poly.entity_id
_entity_poly.type
_entity_poly.pdbx_seq_one_letter_code
_entity_poly.pdbx_strand_id
1 'polypeptide(L)'
;MKIKTRHVLLLVVVLLVLHFFYKPNTAVVEVNNYTHKAENAESYTHVYTTETVNDKRVDNVASKVKAQPKPTSVQQNSCELIHDPEELEYAQSELSQLNDNLDFTAEQFDIGPYTSVNLITPNVNSDYHKTLRIRLFKAYEKYQNVFGLYPNKSILINLVVLPNNYYDDYVSRFGALPSNNAGIYFGKNNTALVRFDKADPQSSLRVAIHEAMHVINFNLIGSTSSWLNEGIAEVFENTLIYKTNRTIAIPTYRLRRTYMEFRSLIDSEALWEQQSYRGDLYANANNWLAFFIQHKQGRRVLKAIVQAEAKNPCSTLENEVILNALSTYFIDYEQAYLVWLKASKQVKGEFIPVY
;
A
#
# COMPACT_ATOMS: atom_id res chain seq x y z
N MET A 1 -26.96 69.43 12.73
CA MET A 1 -27.13 68.37 11.72
C MET A 1 -27.72 67.15 12.43
N LYS A 2 -28.96 66.76 12.11
CA LYS A 2 -29.72 65.73 12.86
C LYS A 2 -29.17 64.33 12.58
N ILE A 3 -28.44 63.76 13.53
CA ILE A 3 -28.07 62.33 13.53
C ILE A 3 -29.37 61.54 13.76
N LYS A 4 -29.78 60.74 12.77
CA LYS A 4 -31.01 59.95 12.83
C LYS A 4 -30.91 58.95 13.99
N THR A 5 -31.89 58.96 14.88
CA THR A 5 -32.03 58.13 16.08
C THR A 5 -31.88 56.62 15.83
N ARG A 6 -32.03 56.17 14.57
CA ARG A 6 -31.78 54.79 14.13
C ARG A 6 -30.31 54.36 14.15
N HIS A 7 -29.35 55.29 14.05
CA HIS A 7 -27.92 54.92 14.03
C HIS A 7 -27.34 54.79 15.44
N VAL A 8 -27.89 55.52 16.41
CA VAL A 8 -27.51 55.38 17.83
C VAL A 8 -27.99 54.04 18.39
N LEU A 9 -29.20 53.60 18.02
CA LEU A 9 -29.74 52.31 18.47
C LEU A 9 -28.90 51.12 17.93
N LEU A 10 -28.45 51.20 16.68
CA LEU A 10 -27.63 50.14 16.07
C LEU A 10 -26.24 50.04 16.73
N LEU A 11 -25.65 51.18 17.09
CA LEU A 11 -24.33 51.24 17.72
C LEU A 11 -24.37 50.72 19.17
N VAL A 12 -25.47 50.97 19.90
CA VAL A 12 -25.70 50.41 21.24
C VAL A 12 -25.89 48.90 21.19
N VAL A 13 -26.61 48.37 20.19
CA VAL A 13 -26.78 46.91 20.01
C VAL A 13 -25.45 46.25 19.65
N VAL A 14 -24.64 46.84 18.76
CA VAL A 14 -23.33 46.31 18.39
C VAL A 14 -22.36 46.33 19.58
N LEU A 15 -22.36 47.39 20.40
CA LEU A 15 -21.52 47.46 21.60
C LEU A 15 -21.96 46.48 22.68
N LEU A 16 -23.27 46.25 22.87
CA LEU A 16 -23.78 45.23 23.80
C LEU A 16 -23.43 43.81 23.36
N VAL A 17 -23.49 43.52 22.07
CA VAL A 17 -23.07 42.22 21.51
C VAL A 17 -21.57 42.01 21.68
N LEU A 18 -20.74 43.03 21.40
CA LEU A 18 -19.28 42.95 21.64
C LEU A 18 -18.95 42.78 23.12
N HIS A 19 -19.70 43.39 24.04
CA HIS A 19 -19.49 43.21 25.48
C HIS A 19 -19.93 41.81 25.98
N PHE A 20 -20.92 41.19 25.33
CA PHE A 20 -21.38 39.83 25.68
C PHE A 20 -20.43 38.74 25.16
N PHE A 21 -19.73 38.99 24.05
CA PHE A 21 -18.78 38.02 23.46
C PHE A 21 -17.33 38.21 23.90
N TYR A 22 -16.98 39.30 24.61
CA TYR A 22 -15.63 39.57 25.07
C TYR A 22 -15.55 39.61 26.60
N LYS A 23 -15.63 38.42 27.23
CA LYS A 23 -15.11 38.23 28.59
C LYS A 23 -13.67 37.72 28.50
N PRO A 24 -12.66 38.51 28.90
CA PRO A 24 -11.32 37.98 29.08
C PRO A 24 -11.32 37.17 30.39
N ASN A 25 -11.27 35.84 30.28
CA ASN A 25 -10.88 35.02 31.42
C ASN A 25 -9.38 35.23 31.66
N THR A 26 -9.08 36.13 32.59
CA THR A 26 -7.78 36.20 33.24
C THR A 26 -7.78 35.19 34.38
N ALA A 27 -7.12 34.05 34.15
CA ALA A 27 -6.69 33.16 35.22
C ALA A 27 -5.16 33.13 35.18
N VAL A 28 -4.56 33.77 36.19
CA VAL A 28 -3.16 33.59 36.54
C VAL A 28 -3.02 32.18 37.11
N VAL A 29 -2.13 31.37 36.55
CA VAL A 29 -1.74 30.09 37.13
C VAL A 29 -0.21 30.05 37.24
N GLU A 30 0.24 29.85 38.48
CA GLU A 30 1.63 29.69 38.91
C GLU A 30 2.35 28.59 38.13
N VAL A 31 3.62 28.84 37.84
CA VAL A 31 4.56 27.85 37.30
C VAL A 31 4.87 26.85 38.41
N ASN A 32 4.39 25.61 38.27
CA ASN A 32 4.92 24.47 38.99
C ASN A 32 5.27 23.35 38.01
N ASN A 33 6.54 22.96 38.05
CA ASN A 33 7.15 21.92 37.24
C ASN A 33 6.64 20.52 37.63
N TYR A 34 6.69 19.63 36.63
CA TYR A 34 6.73 18.16 36.65
C TYR A 34 5.48 17.36 36.21
N THR A 35 5.77 16.52 35.21
CA THR A 35 5.24 15.17 34.86
C THR A 35 3.93 15.00 34.07
N HIS A 36 4.14 14.55 32.82
CA HIS A 36 3.34 13.64 31.98
C HIS A 36 1.81 13.55 32.18
N LYS A 37 1.05 14.05 31.20
CA LYS A 37 -0.12 13.34 30.66
C LYS A 37 -0.51 13.88 29.29
N ALA A 38 -0.75 12.94 28.37
CA ALA A 38 -1.24 13.17 27.02
C ALA A 38 -2.77 13.35 27.04
N GLU A 39 -3.27 14.33 26.29
CA GLU A 39 -4.59 14.44 25.63
C GLU A 39 -4.68 15.90 25.11
N ASN A 40 -4.95 16.19 23.84
CA ASN A 40 -6.25 16.03 23.18
C ASN A 40 -6.08 15.86 21.66
N ALA A 41 -6.63 14.79 21.10
CA ALA A 41 -6.99 14.71 19.68
C ALA A 41 -8.52 14.71 19.61
N GLU A 42 -9.06 15.56 18.73
CA GLU A 42 -10.49 15.78 18.57
C GLU A 42 -11.23 14.49 18.20
N SER A 43 -12.37 14.32 18.87
CA SER A 43 -13.24 13.15 18.85
C SER A 43 -13.92 12.95 17.49
N TYR A 44 -13.51 11.91 16.76
CA TYR A 44 -14.35 11.26 15.76
C TYR A 44 -15.10 10.10 16.44
N THR A 45 -16.42 10.21 16.54
CA THR A 45 -17.32 9.20 17.11
C THR A 45 -17.24 7.89 16.33
N HIS A 46 -16.56 6.91 16.92
CA HIS A 46 -16.55 5.52 16.50
C HIS A 46 -17.75 4.79 17.10
N VAL A 47 -18.68 4.34 16.25
CA VAL A 47 -19.69 3.35 16.66
C VAL A 47 -19.11 1.96 16.41
N TYR A 48 -18.67 1.28 17.47
CA TYR A 48 -18.33 -0.15 17.42
C TYR A 48 -19.23 -0.89 18.40
N THR A 49 -20.07 -1.78 17.89
CA THR A 49 -20.66 -2.87 18.67
C THR A 49 -19.61 -3.97 18.87
N THR A 50 -19.26 -4.22 20.12
CA THR A 50 -18.41 -5.34 20.54
C THR A 50 -19.28 -6.58 20.66
N GLU A 51 -19.20 -7.48 19.68
CA GLU A 51 -19.60 -8.89 19.87
C GLU A 51 -18.34 -9.77 19.92
N THR A 52 -18.23 -10.51 21.02
CA THR A 52 -17.29 -11.62 21.22
C THR A 52 -17.63 -12.76 20.27
N VAL A 53 -16.71 -13.14 19.38
CA VAL A 53 -16.89 -14.23 18.41
C VAL A 53 -16.02 -15.42 18.79
N ASN A 54 -16.63 -16.59 18.75
CA ASN A 54 -16.12 -17.91 19.13
C ASN A 54 -15.28 -18.53 17.99
N ASP A 55 -14.03 -18.90 18.26
CA ASP A 55 -12.97 -19.18 17.27
C ASP A 55 -12.89 -20.65 16.80
N LYS A 56 -14.04 -21.31 16.57
CA LYS A 56 -14.06 -22.78 16.31
C LYS A 56 -14.62 -23.21 14.95
N ARG A 57 -14.61 -22.36 13.93
CA ARG A 57 -15.22 -22.70 12.62
C ARG A 57 -14.35 -22.38 11.40
N VAL A 58 -13.03 -22.50 11.52
CA VAL A 58 -12.09 -22.18 10.42
C VAL A 58 -11.63 -23.40 9.60
N ASP A 59 -11.84 -24.64 10.07
CA ASP A 59 -11.23 -25.81 9.40
C ASP A 59 -12.13 -26.63 8.46
N ASN A 60 -13.38 -26.23 8.19
CA ASN A 60 -14.38 -27.14 7.60
C ASN A 60 -14.97 -26.75 6.24
N VAL A 61 -14.35 -25.85 5.47
CA VAL A 61 -14.87 -25.47 4.13
C VAL A 61 -14.12 -26.15 2.96
N ALA A 62 -13.03 -26.89 3.21
CA ALA A 62 -12.23 -27.54 2.15
C ALA A 62 -12.42 -29.06 2.01
N SER A 63 -13.51 -29.65 2.53
CA SER A 63 -13.69 -31.11 2.47
C SER A 63 -15.14 -31.52 2.23
N LYS A 64 -15.59 -31.41 0.98
CA LYS A 64 -16.75 -32.15 0.46
C LYS A 64 -16.68 -32.34 -1.06
N VAL A 65 -15.82 -33.25 -1.51
CA VAL A 65 -16.07 -34.08 -2.71
C VAL A 65 -15.48 -35.46 -2.41
N LYS A 66 -16.34 -36.49 -2.30
CA LYS A 66 -15.94 -37.89 -2.15
C LYS A 66 -16.03 -38.58 -3.51
N ALA A 67 -14.88 -38.94 -4.06
CA ALA A 67 -14.71 -40.09 -4.95
C ALA A 67 -13.35 -40.74 -4.62
N GLN A 68 -13.36 -42.03 -4.26
CA GLN A 68 -12.18 -42.81 -3.87
C GLN A 68 -11.54 -43.53 -5.09
N PRO A 69 -10.28 -43.99 -4.99
CA PRO A 69 -9.24 -43.66 -5.97
C PRO A 69 -8.80 -44.83 -6.84
N LYS A 70 -8.15 -44.51 -7.97
CA LYS A 70 -7.20 -45.40 -8.64
C LYS A 70 -5.78 -44.95 -8.24
N PRO A 71 -4.87 -45.86 -7.80
CA PRO A 71 -3.58 -45.46 -7.29
C PRO A 71 -2.64 -45.17 -8.46
N THR A 72 -2.33 -43.90 -8.67
CA THR A 72 -1.20 -43.51 -9.51
C THR A 72 -0.36 -42.54 -8.71
N SER A 73 0.92 -42.90 -8.58
CA SER A 73 2.02 -42.21 -7.91
C SER A 73 1.77 -40.76 -7.52
N VAL A 74 1.80 -40.50 -6.21
CA VAL A 74 1.97 -39.15 -5.65
C VAL A 74 3.32 -38.63 -6.12
N GLN A 75 3.31 -37.90 -7.24
CA GLN A 75 4.34 -36.92 -7.51
C GLN A 75 3.94 -35.70 -6.68
N GLN A 76 4.61 -35.50 -5.55
CA GLN A 76 4.58 -34.22 -4.84
C GLN A 76 5.06 -33.16 -5.84
N ASN A 77 4.12 -32.52 -6.53
CA ASN A 77 4.40 -31.33 -7.31
C ASN A 77 4.61 -30.19 -6.31
N SER A 78 5.84 -30.04 -5.83
CA SER A 78 6.31 -28.82 -5.18
C SER A 78 6.31 -27.71 -6.24
N CYS A 79 5.18 -27.03 -6.38
CA CYS A 79 5.17 -25.77 -7.11
C CYS A 79 5.99 -24.76 -6.30
N GLU A 80 7.20 -24.46 -6.76
CA GLU A 80 8.03 -23.38 -6.27
C GLU A 80 8.25 -22.39 -7.41
N LEU A 81 7.90 -21.13 -7.17
CA LEU A 81 8.22 -20.05 -8.09
C LEU A 81 9.70 -19.72 -7.92
N ILE A 82 10.49 -19.99 -8.95
CA ILE A 82 11.93 -19.73 -8.97
C ILE A 82 12.24 -18.63 -9.99
N HIS A 83 13.24 -17.82 -9.67
CA HIS A 83 13.86 -16.93 -10.64
C HIS A 83 14.55 -17.75 -11.73
N ASP A 84 14.62 -17.21 -12.93
CA ASP A 84 15.36 -17.84 -14.01
C ASP A 84 16.87 -17.72 -13.72
N PRO A 85 17.62 -18.84 -13.61
CA PRO A 85 19.02 -18.79 -13.19
C PRO A 85 19.94 -18.01 -14.15
N GLU A 86 19.69 -18.10 -15.47
CA GLU A 86 20.52 -17.41 -16.47
C GLU A 86 20.26 -15.91 -16.44
N GLU A 87 18.99 -15.52 -16.33
CA GLU A 87 18.58 -14.13 -16.18
C GLU A 87 19.08 -13.51 -14.86
N LEU A 88 19.12 -14.31 -13.78
CA LEU A 88 19.66 -13.89 -12.49
C LEU A 88 21.17 -13.65 -12.56
N GLU A 89 21.92 -14.56 -13.18
CA GLU A 89 23.37 -14.42 -13.39
C GLU A 89 23.67 -13.19 -14.27
N TYR A 90 22.91 -13.01 -15.35
CA TYR A 90 23.02 -11.83 -16.20
C TYR A 90 22.78 -10.54 -15.41
N ALA A 91 21.69 -10.46 -14.64
CA ALA A 91 21.42 -9.29 -13.80
C ALA A 91 22.53 -9.03 -12.78
N GLN A 92 23.04 -10.07 -12.10
CA GLN A 92 24.17 -9.91 -11.17
C GLN A 92 25.40 -9.30 -11.85
N SER A 93 25.68 -9.69 -13.10
CA SER A 93 26.78 -9.13 -13.88
C SER A 93 26.58 -7.64 -14.20
N GLU A 94 25.37 -7.25 -14.59
CA GLU A 94 25.02 -5.84 -14.89
C GLU A 94 25.04 -4.98 -13.62
N LEU A 95 24.51 -5.49 -12.50
CA LEU A 95 24.51 -4.77 -11.22
C LEU A 95 25.92 -4.61 -10.65
N SER A 96 26.81 -5.57 -10.88
CA SER A 96 28.23 -5.47 -10.47
C SER A 96 28.92 -4.31 -11.19
N GLN A 97 28.64 -4.11 -12.48
CA GLN A 97 29.19 -2.98 -13.25
C GLN A 97 28.72 -1.62 -12.70
N LEU A 98 27.46 -1.53 -12.23
CA LEU A 98 26.97 -0.32 -11.56
C LEU A 98 27.67 -0.08 -10.23
N ASN A 99 27.91 -1.14 -9.45
CA ASN A 99 28.56 -1.04 -8.15
C ASN A 99 30.02 -0.57 -8.25
N ASP A 100 30.71 -0.97 -9.32
CA ASP A 100 32.09 -0.54 -9.59
C ASP A 100 32.18 0.89 -10.15
N ASN A 101 31.04 1.49 -10.52
CA ASN A 101 30.96 2.85 -11.04
C ASN A 101 30.83 3.88 -9.91
N LEU A 102 31.78 4.83 -9.87
CA LEU A 102 31.84 5.91 -8.87
C LEU A 102 30.64 6.87 -8.85
N ASP A 103 29.81 6.85 -9.90
CA ASP A 103 28.55 7.62 -9.94
C ASP A 103 27.46 7.04 -9.03
N PHE A 104 27.65 5.80 -8.56
CA PHE A 104 26.69 5.05 -7.78
C PHE A 104 27.22 4.68 -6.39
N THR A 105 26.27 4.41 -5.50
CA THR A 105 26.51 3.89 -4.15
C THR A 105 25.70 2.62 -4.00
N ALA A 106 26.34 1.58 -3.46
CA ALA A 106 25.67 0.37 -3.03
C ALA A 106 25.62 0.26 -1.52
N GLU A 107 24.50 -0.19 -0.99
CA GLU A 107 24.35 -0.55 0.41
C GLU A 107 23.48 -1.79 0.56
N GLN A 108 23.74 -2.56 1.61
CA GLN A 108 22.90 -3.68 2.02
C GLN A 108 22.34 -3.42 3.42
N PHE A 109 21.06 -3.69 3.61
CA PHE A 109 20.42 -3.61 4.92
C PHE A 109 19.24 -4.57 5.04
N ASP A 110 18.92 -4.95 6.27
CA ASP A 110 17.79 -5.82 6.57
C ASP A 110 16.53 -5.01 6.88
N ILE A 111 15.39 -5.51 6.40
CA ILE A 111 14.05 -5.02 6.76
C ILE A 111 13.25 -6.05 7.57
N GLY A 112 13.83 -7.23 7.80
CA GLY A 112 13.31 -8.30 8.65
C GLY A 112 14.34 -9.42 8.80
N PRO A 113 14.10 -10.42 9.67
CA PRO A 113 15.07 -11.48 9.97
C PRO A 113 15.44 -12.38 8.78
N TYR A 114 14.58 -12.43 7.75
CA TYR A 114 14.78 -13.22 6.53
C TYR A 114 14.60 -12.35 5.27
N THR A 115 14.75 -11.03 5.38
CA THR A 115 14.50 -10.14 4.24
C THR A 115 15.50 -9.00 4.23
N SER A 116 16.37 -9.04 3.23
CA SER A 116 17.44 -8.08 3.01
C SER A 116 17.23 -7.31 1.71
N VAL A 117 17.68 -6.07 1.67
CA VAL A 117 17.68 -5.20 0.49
C VAL A 117 19.11 -4.98 0.06
N ASN A 118 19.41 -5.28 -1.20
CA ASN A 118 20.59 -4.80 -1.90
C ASN A 118 20.17 -3.56 -2.70
N LEU A 119 20.66 -2.40 -2.29
CA LEU A 119 20.26 -1.11 -2.84
C LEU A 119 21.42 -0.51 -3.63
N ILE A 120 21.18 -0.18 -4.90
CA ILE A 120 22.09 0.62 -5.73
C ILE A 120 21.39 1.92 -6.08
N THR A 121 22.04 3.06 -5.87
CA THR A 121 21.49 4.39 -6.20
C THR A 121 22.55 5.30 -6.79
N PRO A 122 22.20 6.35 -7.57
CA PRO A 122 23.17 7.41 -7.85
C PRO A 122 23.63 8.06 -6.53
N ASN A 123 24.68 8.86 -6.58
CA ASN A 123 25.11 9.69 -5.44
C ASN A 123 23.98 10.65 -4.96
N VAL A 124 23.13 10.16 -4.05
CA VAL A 124 22.03 10.88 -3.39
C VAL A 124 22.40 11.25 -1.95
N ASN A 125 21.64 12.15 -1.34
CA ASN A 125 21.89 12.51 0.06
C ASN A 125 21.53 11.37 1.03
N SER A 126 22.13 11.37 2.22
CA SER A 126 21.89 10.36 3.25
C SER A 126 20.45 10.32 3.77
N ASP A 127 19.72 11.44 3.66
CA ASP A 127 18.30 11.51 4.02
C ASP A 127 17.43 10.64 3.11
N TYR A 128 17.77 10.49 1.83
CA TYR A 128 17.06 9.60 0.90
C TYR A 128 17.19 8.14 1.35
N HIS A 129 18.41 7.62 1.54
CA HIS A 129 18.65 6.23 1.97
C HIS A 129 17.99 5.93 3.31
N LYS A 130 18.15 6.83 4.29
CA LYS A 130 17.53 6.70 5.61
C LYS A 130 16.01 6.65 5.51
N THR A 131 15.41 7.52 4.70
CA THR A 131 13.95 7.56 4.51
C THR A 131 13.45 6.29 3.83
N LEU A 132 14.13 5.84 2.78
CA LEU A 132 13.80 4.60 2.07
C LEU A 132 13.82 3.40 3.02
N ARG A 133 14.90 3.22 3.78
CA ARG A 133 15.06 2.14 4.76
C ARG A 133 13.93 2.12 5.78
N ILE A 134 13.61 3.27 6.39
CA ILE A 134 12.54 3.38 7.39
C ILE A 134 11.18 3.02 6.78
N ARG A 135 10.89 3.52 5.57
CA ARG A 135 9.60 3.29 4.91
C ARG A 135 9.45 1.85 4.43
N LEU A 136 10.51 1.24 3.89
CA LEU A 136 10.51 -0.19 3.51
C LEU A 136 10.29 -1.08 4.73
N PHE A 137 11.03 -0.87 5.82
CA PHE A 137 10.84 -1.61 7.07
C PHE A 137 9.39 -1.52 7.55
N LYS A 138 8.81 -0.31 7.53
CA LYS A 138 7.44 -0.08 8.00
C LYS A 138 6.37 -0.62 7.06
N ALA A 139 6.58 -0.55 5.75
CA ALA A 139 5.70 -1.16 4.76
C ALA A 139 5.67 -2.68 4.94
N TYR A 140 6.85 -3.29 5.08
CA TYR A 140 7.00 -4.74 5.31
C TYR A 140 6.37 -5.20 6.63
N GLU A 141 6.63 -4.50 7.74
CA GLU A 141 6.00 -4.80 9.05
C GLU A 141 4.47 -4.74 8.94
N LYS A 142 3.92 -3.72 8.27
CA LYS A 142 2.48 -3.59 8.08
C LYS A 142 1.93 -4.68 7.15
N TYR A 143 2.64 -5.03 6.08
CA TYR A 143 2.29 -6.11 5.17
C TYR A 143 2.10 -7.42 5.96
N GLN A 144 3.09 -7.78 6.77
CA GLN A 144 3.03 -8.98 7.61
C GLN A 144 1.85 -8.94 8.59
N ASN A 145 1.60 -7.79 9.22
CA ASN A 145 0.49 -7.64 10.17
C ASN A 145 -0.89 -7.72 9.50
N VAL A 146 -1.04 -7.20 8.28
CA VAL A 146 -2.31 -7.23 7.53
C VAL A 146 -2.60 -8.64 7.02
N PHE A 147 -1.62 -9.29 6.40
CA PHE A 147 -1.84 -10.57 5.71
C PHE A 147 -1.49 -11.80 6.56
N GLY A 148 -0.72 -11.65 7.64
CA GLY A 148 -0.22 -12.77 8.43
C GLY A 148 0.63 -13.73 7.59
N LEU A 149 1.40 -13.19 6.64
CA LEU A 149 2.37 -13.93 5.84
C LEU A 149 3.77 -13.59 6.33
N TYR A 150 4.59 -14.61 6.49
CA TYR A 150 5.97 -14.48 6.96
C TYR A 150 6.88 -15.36 6.10
N PRO A 151 8.09 -14.89 5.76
CA PRO A 151 9.03 -15.67 4.99
C PRO A 151 9.43 -16.95 5.74
N ASN A 152 9.50 -18.06 5.01
CA ASN A 152 10.10 -19.32 5.48
C ASN A 152 11.51 -19.55 4.91
N LYS A 153 11.94 -18.69 3.99
CA LYS A 153 13.26 -18.65 3.36
C LYS A 153 13.74 -17.21 3.22
N SER A 154 15.04 -17.02 2.97
CA SER A 154 15.59 -15.69 2.77
C SER A 154 15.02 -15.04 1.51
N ILE A 155 14.68 -13.76 1.61
CA ILE A 155 14.22 -12.90 0.52
C ILE A 155 15.28 -11.83 0.30
N LEU A 156 15.80 -11.75 -0.92
CA LEU A 156 16.68 -10.67 -1.36
C LEU A 156 15.89 -9.74 -2.28
N ILE A 157 15.86 -8.45 -1.96
CA ILE A 157 15.29 -7.41 -2.82
C ILE A 157 16.46 -6.68 -3.48
N ASN A 158 16.69 -6.90 -4.79
CA ASN A 158 17.64 -6.08 -5.55
C ASN A 158 16.90 -4.84 -6.07
N LEU A 159 17.18 -3.69 -5.48
CA LEU A 159 16.51 -2.42 -5.76
C LEU A 159 17.52 -1.44 -6.32
N VAL A 160 17.28 -0.98 -7.54
CA VAL A 160 18.25 -0.20 -8.32
C VAL A 160 17.59 1.10 -8.77
N VAL A 161 18.00 2.20 -8.18
CA VAL A 161 17.54 3.54 -8.50
C VAL A 161 18.52 4.13 -9.52
N LEU A 162 18.02 4.58 -10.67
CA LEU A 162 18.83 5.03 -11.80
C LEU A 162 18.40 6.43 -12.27
N PRO A 163 19.35 7.33 -12.58
CA PRO A 163 19.04 8.54 -13.34
C PRO A 163 18.42 8.21 -14.71
N ASN A 164 17.66 9.14 -15.29
CA ASN A 164 16.94 8.95 -16.55
C ASN A 164 17.79 8.36 -17.68
N ASN A 165 19.03 8.81 -17.85
CA ASN A 165 19.92 8.35 -18.92
C ASN A 165 20.38 6.90 -18.76
N TYR A 166 20.37 6.36 -17.54
CA TYR A 166 20.68 4.95 -17.26
C TYR A 166 19.41 4.10 -17.23
N TYR A 167 18.30 4.65 -16.73
CA TYR A 167 17.06 3.89 -16.52
C TYR A 167 16.54 3.25 -17.81
N ASP A 168 16.40 4.02 -18.89
CA ASP A 168 15.85 3.50 -20.15
C ASP A 168 16.77 2.44 -20.79
N ASP A 169 18.08 2.59 -20.64
CA ASP A 169 19.08 1.61 -21.11
C ASP A 169 18.94 0.28 -20.34
N TYR A 170 18.93 0.32 -19.00
CA TYR A 170 18.80 -0.89 -18.18
C TYR A 170 17.45 -1.58 -18.34
N VAL A 171 16.34 -0.82 -18.48
CA VAL A 171 15.03 -1.40 -18.79
C VAL A 171 15.07 -2.19 -20.10
N SER A 172 15.74 -1.63 -21.12
CA SER A 172 15.92 -2.29 -22.43
C SER A 172 16.77 -3.56 -22.32
N ARG A 173 17.88 -3.52 -21.57
CA ARG A 173 18.78 -4.66 -21.36
C ARG A 173 18.09 -5.83 -20.67
N PHE A 174 17.18 -5.56 -19.73
CA PHE A 174 16.36 -6.58 -19.09
C PHE A 174 15.12 -6.99 -19.89
N GLY A 175 15.03 -6.59 -21.16
CA GLY A 175 14.05 -7.12 -22.11
C GLY A 175 12.68 -6.44 -22.08
N ALA A 176 12.54 -5.27 -21.45
CA ALA A 176 11.33 -4.46 -21.53
C ALA A 176 11.55 -3.21 -22.39
N LEU A 177 10.48 -2.73 -23.02
CA LEU A 177 10.55 -1.45 -23.73
C LEU A 177 10.56 -0.31 -22.69
N PRO A 178 11.46 0.68 -22.82
CA PRO A 178 11.37 1.91 -22.05
C PRO A 178 10.00 2.53 -22.29
N SER A 179 9.18 2.54 -21.25
CA SER A 179 7.84 3.12 -21.29
C SER A 179 7.78 4.30 -20.33
N ASN A 180 6.66 5.03 -20.33
CA ASN A 180 6.40 6.08 -19.34
C ASN A 180 6.14 5.51 -17.93
N ASN A 181 6.84 4.43 -17.53
CA ASN A 181 6.86 3.92 -16.18
C ASN A 181 7.97 4.61 -15.37
N ALA A 182 7.72 4.78 -14.08
CA ALA A 182 8.70 5.33 -13.14
C ALA A 182 9.49 4.21 -12.44
N GLY A 183 9.03 2.96 -12.56
CA GLY A 183 9.67 1.76 -12.02
C GLY A 183 9.14 0.51 -12.71
N ILE A 184 9.87 -0.58 -12.55
CA ILE A 184 9.48 -1.93 -12.99
C ILE A 184 10.25 -2.99 -12.19
N TYR A 185 9.54 -4.04 -11.78
CA TYR A 185 10.12 -5.25 -11.23
C TYR A 185 10.16 -6.39 -12.26
N PHE A 186 11.34 -6.93 -12.49
CA PHE A 186 11.58 -8.08 -13.35
C PHE A 186 11.62 -9.36 -12.52
N GLY A 187 10.48 -10.06 -12.45
CA GLY A 187 10.36 -11.30 -11.67
C GLY A 187 11.33 -12.41 -12.06
N LYS A 188 11.78 -12.46 -13.33
CA LYS A 188 12.73 -13.48 -13.80
C LYS A 188 14.11 -13.34 -13.20
N ASN A 189 14.62 -12.11 -13.05
CA ASN A 189 15.98 -11.84 -12.59
C ASN A 189 16.04 -11.19 -11.19
N ASN A 190 14.89 -11.09 -10.51
CA ASN A 190 14.77 -10.51 -9.18
C ASN A 190 15.33 -9.08 -9.07
N THR A 191 15.09 -8.22 -10.07
CA THR A 191 15.59 -6.84 -10.08
C THR A 191 14.45 -5.84 -10.21
N ALA A 192 14.38 -4.90 -9.26
CA ALA A 192 13.50 -3.75 -9.30
C ALA A 192 14.29 -2.52 -9.77
N LEU A 193 13.92 -1.97 -10.92
CA LEU A 193 14.47 -0.71 -11.43
C LEU A 193 13.55 0.44 -11.09
N VAL A 194 14.13 1.57 -10.68
CA VAL A 194 13.40 2.78 -10.31
C VAL A 194 14.04 3.99 -10.96
N ARG A 195 13.24 4.82 -11.60
CA ARG A 195 13.68 6.09 -12.18
C ARG A 195 13.88 7.13 -11.07
N PHE A 196 15.05 7.75 -11.05
CA PHE A 196 15.37 8.84 -10.15
C PHE A 196 15.13 10.20 -10.79
N ASP A 197 14.24 10.98 -10.20
CA ASP A 197 14.07 12.39 -10.51
C ASP A 197 14.66 13.25 -9.39
N LYS A 198 15.67 14.05 -9.72
CA LYS A 198 16.29 14.99 -8.78
C LYS A 198 15.33 16.10 -8.36
N ALA A 199 14.36 16.46 -9.19
CA ALA A 199 13.36 17.48 -8.89
C ALA A 199 12.25 16.95 -7.96
N ASP A 200 11.98 15.64 -7.99
CA ASP A 200 11.04 14.98 -7.08
C ASP A 200 11.59 13.64 -6.54
N PRO A 201 12.55 13.68 -5.59
CA PRO A 201 13.07 12.47 -4.96
C PRO A 201 12.01 11.68 -4.18
N GLN A 202 10.93 12.33 -3.74
CA GLN A 202 9.84 11.66 -3.03
C GLN A 202 9.04 10.73 -3.94
N SER A 203 8.88 11.09 -5.22
CA SER A 203 8.32 10.17 -6.22
C SER A 203 9.16 8.91 -6.35
N SER A 204 10.48 9.05 -6.50
CA SER A 204 11.39 7.90 -6.56
C SER A 204 11.32 7.03 -5.30
N LEU A 205 11.20 7.62 -4.10
CA LEU A 205 11.00 6.85 -2.86
C LEU A 205 9.70 6.05 -2.87
N ARG A 206 8.58 6.62 -3.36
CA ARG A 206 7.31 5.89 -3.45
C ARG A 206 7.45 4.70 -4.40
N VAL A 207 7.97 4.95 -5.59
CA VAL A 207 8.15 3.91 -6.61
C VAL A 207 9.10 2.82 -6.13
N ALA A 208 10.18 3.17 -5.43
CA ALA A 208 11.09 2.20 -4.85
C ALA A 208 10.40 1.26 -3.83
N ILE A 209 9.47 1.77 -3.05
CA ILE A 209 8.65 0.94 -2.14
C ILE A 209 7.65 0.12 -2.94
N HIS A 210 7.02 0.70 -3.96
CA HIS A 210 6.09 0.02 -4.88
C HIS A 210 6.75 -1.22 -5.50
N GLU A 211 7.89 -1.06 -6.14
CA GLU A 211 8.60 -2.18 -6.78
C GLU A 211 9.09 -3.21 -5.76
N ALA A 212 9.53 -2.78 -4.57
CA ALA A 212 9.88 -3.70 -3.49
C ALA A 212 8.68 -4.54 -3.01
N MET A 213 7.45 -4.00 -3.05
CA MET A 213 6.25 -4.77 -2.72
C MET A 213 5.99 -5.88 -3.76
N HIS A 214 6.32 -5.68 -5.04
CA HIS A 214 6.24 -6.76 -6.02
C HIS A 214 7.22 -7.90 -5.71
N VAL A 215 8.44 -7.59 -5.26
CA VAL A 215 9.39 -8.62 -4.79
C VAL A 215 8.82 -9.40 -3.61
N ILE A 216 8.21 -8.70 -2.64
CA ILE A 216 7.58 -9.31 -1.47
C ILE A 216 6.39 -10.19 -1.88
N ASN A 217 5.52 -9.72 -2.78
CA ASN A 217 4.39 -10.48 -3.30
C ASN A 217 4.86 -11.75 -4.02
N PHE A 218 5.87 -11.64 -4.89
CA PHE A 218 6.45 -12.79 -5.59
C PHE A 218 6.95 -13.86 -4.61
N ASN A 219 7.61 -13.46 -3.52
CA ASN A 219 8.21 -14.39 -2.57
C ASN A 219 7.24 -14.94 -1.52
N LEU A 220 6.23 -14.18 -1.11
CA LEU A 220 5.30 -14.57 -0.03
C LEU A 220 3.95 -15.08 -0.53
N ILE A 221 3.55 -14.71 -1.75
CA ILE A 221 2.29 -15.13 -2.38
C ILE A 221 2.60 -16.02 -3.59
N GLY A 222 3.50 -15.58 -4.46
CA GLY A 222 3.76 -16.23 -5.75
C GLY A 222 3.03 -15.52 -6.89
N SER A 223 2.60 -16.28 -7.90
CA SER A 223 1.74 -15.80 -8.98
C SER A 223 0.48 -15.17 -8.38
N THR A 224 0.28 -13.89 -8.66
CA THR A 224 -0.77 -13.06 -8.05
C THR A 224 -1.53 -12.34 -9.15
N SER A 225 -2.85 -12.29 -9.07
CA SER A 225 -3.68 -11.55 -10.03
C SER A 225 -3.34 -10.05 -10.02
N SER A 226 -3.46 -9.38 -11.18
CA SER A 226 -2.96 -8.01 -11.33
C SER A 226 -3.59 -7.02 -10.36
N TRP A 227 -4.91 -7.13 -10.09
CA TRP A 227 -5.59 -6.26 -9.13
C TRP A 227 -5.02 -6.35 -7.72
N LEU A 228 -4.59 -7.53 -7.30
CA LEU A 228 -4.06 -7.77 -5.97
C LEU A 228 -2.59 -7.38 -5.91
N ASN A 229 -1.80 -7.78 -6.91
CA ASN A 229 -0.37 -7.47 -6.97
C ASN A 229 -0.13 -5.95 -7.00
N GLU A 230 -0.81 -5.25 -7.91
CA GLU A 230 -0.74 -3.80 -8.06
C GLU A 230 -1.44 -3.08 -6.92
N GLY A 231 -2.61 -3.56 -6.51
CA GLY A 231 -3.34 -2.98 -5.38
C GLY A 231 -2.48 -2.93 -4.12
N ILE A 232 -1.74 -4.01 -3.81
CA ILE A 232 -0.82 -4.07 -2.66
C ILE A 232 0.30 -3.04 -2.85
N ALA A 233 0.99 -3.08 -3.99
CA ALA A 233 2.10 -2.15 -4.25
C ALA A 233 1.64 -0.68 -4.10
N GLU A 234 0.50 -0.32 -4.67
CA GLU A 234 -0.06 1.03 -4.65
C GLU A 234 -0.52 1.51 -3.27
N VAL A 235 -1.02 0.60 -2.43
CA VAL A 235 -1.40 0.98 -1.07
C VAL A 235 -0.15 1.16 -0.20
N PHE A 236 0.78 0.21 -0.27
CA PHE A 236 1.93 0.18 0.64
C PHE A 236 3.04 1.16 0.25
N GLU A 237 3.14 1.59 -1.02
CA GLU A 237 4.08 2.63 -1.46
C GLU A 237 3.95 3.92 -0.64
N ASN A 238 2.74 4.20 -0.14
CA ASN A 238 2.40 5.43 0.55
C ASN A 238 2.55 5.32 2.09
N THR A 239 3.21 4.26 2.57
CA THR A 239 3.52 4.07 4.00
C THR A 239 4.40 5.20 4.54
N LEU A 240 3.94 5.82 5.64
CA LEU A 240 4.61 6.94 6.32
C LEU A 240 4.85 8.18 5.46
N ILE A 241 4.06 8.40 4.41
CA ILE A 241 4.07 9.68 3.68
C ILE A 241 3.61 10.85 4.57
N TYR A 242 2.78 10.58 5.57
CA TYR A 242 2.32 11.59 6.51
C TYR A 242 3.18 11.61 7.78
N LYS A 243 3.31 12.78 8.42
CA LYS A 243 4.03 12.99 9.70
C LYS A 243 3.40 12.25 10.91
N THR A 244 2.57 11.25 10.67
CA THR A 244 2.03 10.37 11.69
C THR A 244 2.70 9.00 11.56
N ASN A 245 3.37 8.57 12.62
CA ASN A 245 4.25 7.40 12.67
C ASN A 245 3.52 6.05 12.48
N ARG A 246 2.24 6.07 12.06
CA ARG A 246 1.36 4.91 12.09
C ARG A 246 0.61 4.65 10.81
N THR A 247 0.67 5.50 9.79
CA THR A 247 -0.37 5.46 8.76
C THR A 247 0.09 4.98 7.39
N ILE A 248 -0.65 4.04 6.81
CA ILE A 248 -0.76 3.87 5.36
C ILE A 248 -1.71 4.96 4.87
N ALA A 249 -1.35 5.68 3.83
CA ALA A 249 -2.20 6.73 3.27
C ALA A 249 -2.51 6.45 1.81
N ILE A 250 -3.70 6.79 1.32
CA ILE A 250 -4.00 6.75 -0.12
C ILE A 250 -4.22 8.15 -0.67
N PRO A 251 -3.75 8.45 -1.89
CA PRO A 251 -3.91 9.78 -2.44
C PRO A 251 -5.35 10.03 -2.93
N THR A 252 -5.92 11.18 -2.58
CA THR A 252 -7.32 11.52 -2.88
C THR A 252 -7.61 11.65 -4.38
N TYR A 253 -6.60 11.92 -5.22
CA TYR A 253 -6.79 11.98 -6.67
C TYR A 253 -7.21 10.63 -7.26
N ARG A 254 -6.83 9.50 -6.66
CA ARG A 254 -7.24 8.15 -7.12
C ARG A 254 -8.74 7.92 -6.95
N LEU A 255 -9.35 8.54 -5.94
CA LEU A 255 -10.79 8.43 -5.71
C LEU A 255 -11.60 9.19 -6.76
N ARG A 256 -10.99 10.12 -7.51
CA ARG A 256 -11.66 10.91 -8.56
C ARG A 256 -11.75 10.17 -9.89
N ARG A 257 -11.09 9.02 -10.02
CA ARG A 257 -11.16 8.14 -11.19
C ARG A 257 -12.52 7.45 -11.28
N THR A 258 -12.77 6.84 -12.44
CA THR A 258 -14.02 6.13 -12.72
C THR A 258 -14.18 4.99 -11.71
N TYR A 259 -15.35 4.91 -11.07
CA TYR A 259 -15.66 3.80 -10.18
C TYR A 259 -15.80 2.50 -10.99
N MET A 260 -15.21 1.43 -10.47
CA MET A 260 -15.35 0.08 -10.98
C MET A 260 -15.85 -0.85 -9.85
N GLU A 261 -16.91 -1.60 -10.13
CA GLU A 261 -17.38 -2.70 -9.27
C GLU A 261 -16.27 -3.72 -9.06
N PHE A 262 -16.25 -4.39 -7.90
CA PHE A 262 -15.14 -5.27 -7.57
C PHE A 262 -15.04 -6.45 -8.54
N ARG A 263 -16.20 -7.03 -8.91
CA ARG A 263 -16.26 -8.09 -9.92
C ARG A 263 -15.66 -7.65 -11.24
N SER A 264 -16.02 -6.45 -11.71
CA SER A 264 -15.46 -5.87 -12.93
C SER A 264 -13.94 -5.71 -12.85
N LEU A 265 -13.40 -5.33 -11.69
CA LEU A 265 -11.95 -5.19 -11.48
C LEU A 265 -11.23 -6.54 -11.58
N ILE A 266 -11.73 -7.58 -10.91
CA ILE A 266 -11.07 -8.90 -10.92
C ILE A 266 -11.25 -9.63 -12.27
N ASP A 267 -12.32 -9.33 -13.01
CA ASP A 267 -12.55 -9.88 -14.37
C ASP A 267 -11.73 -9.15 -15.46
N SER A 268 -10.95 -8.12 -15.10
CA SER A 268 -10.22 -7.26 -16.06
C SER A 268 -8.76 -7.65 -16.33
N GLU A 269 -8.34 -8.88 -16.03
CA GLU A 269 -6.92 -9.30 -16.16
C GLU A 269 -6.31 -8.97 -17.54
N ALA A 270 -7.05 -9.21 -18.63
CA ALA A 270 -6.61 -8.92 -20.00
C ALA A 270 -6.49 -7.41 -20.35
N LEU A 271 -6.94 -6.51 -19.47
CA LEU A 271 -6.93 -5.06 -19.69
C LEU A 271 -5.72 -4.36 -19.04
N TRP A 272 -4.94 -5.03 -18.18
CA TRP A 272 -3.84 -4.40 -17.42
C TRP A 272 -2.68 -3.94 -18.29
N GLU A 273 -2.43 -4.64 -19.40
CA GLU A 273 -1.43 -4.26 -20.41
C GLU A 273 -1.91 -3.12 -21.34
N GLN A 274 -3.18 -2.75 -21.26
CA GLN A 274 -3.76 -1.73 -22.13
C GLN A 274 -3.64 -0.34 -21.50
N GLN A 275 -2.81 0.50 -22.10
CA GLN A 275 -2.51 1.85 -21.59
C GLN A 275 -3.76 2.71 -21.33
N SER A 276 -4.85 2.53 -22.08
CA SER A 276 -6.10 3.28 -21.90
C SER A 276 -6.85 2.94 -20.61
N TYR A 277 -6.69 1.71 -20.08
CA TYR A 277 -7.38 1.25 -18.87
C TYR A 277 -6.49 1.29 -17.63
N ARG A 278 -5.17 1.25 -17.81
CA ARG A 278 -4.16 1.19 -16.74
C ARG A 278 -4.44 2.19 -15.60
N GLY A 279 -4.68 3.46 -15.93
CA GLY A 279 -4.92 4.49 -14.91
C GLY A 279 -6.15 4.26 -14.02
N ASP A 280 -7.23 3.70 -14.59
CA ASP A 280 -8.46 3.40 -13.83
C ASP A 280 -8.32 2.08 -13.07
N LEU A 281 -7.64 1.07 -13.62
CA LEU A 281 -7.39 -0.22 -12.96
C LEU A 281 -6.54 -0.06 -11.70
N TYR A 282 -5.40 0.63 -11.81
CA TYR A 282 -4.51 0.90 -10.66
C TYR A 282 -5.22 1.73 -9.58
N ALA A 283 -6.04 2.71 -9.98
CA ALA A 283 -6.80 3.51 -9.02
C ALA A 283 -7.88 2.68 -8.30
N ASN A 284 -8.62 1.82 -9.01
CA ASN A 284 -9.63 0.98 -8.39
C ASN A 284 -9.02 -0.12 -7.52
N ALA A 285 -7.92 -0.76 -7.94
CA ALA A 285 -7.18 -1.71 -7.12
C ALA A 285 -6.70 -1.09 -5.81
N ASN A 286 -6.10 0.11 -5.87
CA ASN A 286 -5.72 0.87 -4.68
C ASN A 286 -6.91 1.17 -3.75
N ASN A 287 -8.02 1.67 -4.32
CA ASN A 287 -9.19 2.08 -3.54
C ASN A 287 -9.87 0.88 -2.86
N TRP A 288 -10.06 -0.23 -3.57
CA TRP A 288 -10.66 -1.45 -3.03
C TRP A 288 -9.79 -2.05 -1.92
N LEU A 289 -8.47 -2.15 -2.15
CA LEU A 289 -7.58 -2.70 -1.14
C LEU A 289 -7.51 -1.82 0.11
N ALA A 290 -7.47 -0.49 -0.07
CA ALA A 290 -7.51 0.45 1.03
C ALA A 290 -8.81 0.32 1.85
N PHE A 291 -9.96 0.25 1.18
CA PHE A 291 -11.23 0.00 1.84
C PHE A 291 -11.20 -1.30 2.66
N PHE A 292 -10.71 -2.40 2.08
CA PHE A 292 -10.62 -3.66 2.80
C PHE A 292 -9.69 -3.55 4.01
N ILE A 293 -8.54 -2.90 3.88
CA ILE A 293 -7.61 -2.69 5.00
C ILE A 293 -8.24 -1.86 6.12
N GLN A 294 -9.05 -0.85 5.78
CA GLN A 294 -9.70 0.01 6.77
C GLN A 294 -10.86 -0.70 7.48
N HIS A 295 -11.59 -1.58 6.79
CA HIS A 295 -12.77 -2.26 7.32
C HIS A 295 -12.43 -3.55 8.09
N LYS A 296 -13.06 -3.79 9.25
CA LYS A 296 -12.77 -5.00 10.07
C LYS A 296 -13.10 -6.31 9.37
N GLN A 297 -14.21 -6.37 8.64
CA GLN A 297 -14.56 -7.55 7.82
C GLN A 297 -13.69 -7.60 6.55
N GLY A 298 -13.39 -6.44 5.98
CA GLY A 298 -12.47 -6.30 4.84
C GLY A 298 -11.10 -6.90 5.11
N ARG A 299 -10.47 -6.59 6.25
CA ARG A 299 -9.18 -7.19 6.64
C ARG A 299 -9.25 -8.70 6.76
N ARG A 300 -10.36 -9.23 7.29
CA ARG A 300 -10.53 -10.68 7.45
C ARG A 300 -10.64 -11.38 6.10
N VAL A 301 -11.48 -10.88 5.19
CA VAL A 301 -11.61 -11.47 3.85
C VAL A 301 -10.34 -11.30 3.03
N LEU A 302 -9.72 -10.12 3.07
CA LEU A 302 -8.49 -9.84 2.34
C LEU A 302 -7.35 -10.75 2.81
N LYS A 303 -7.19 -10.92 4.13
CA LYS A 303 -6.25 -11.89 4.69
C LYS A 303 -6.53 -13.31 4.20
N ALA A 304 -7.80 -13.73 4.20
CA ALA A 304 -8.17 -15.06 3.73
C ALA A 304 -7.88 -15.28 2.23
N ILE A 305 -8.13 -14.27 1.38
CA ILE A 305 -7.82 -14.30 -0.06
C ILE A 305 -6.30 -14.42 -0.26
N VAL A 306 -5.52 -13.52 0.35
CA VAL A 306 -4.06 -13.51 0.18
C VAL A 306 -3.41 -14.80 0.70
N GLN A 307 -3.88 -15.31 1.84
CA GLN A 307 -3.40 -16.59 2.37
C GLN A 307 -3.84 -17.80 1.52
N ALA A 308 -4.92 -17.68 0.75
CA ALA A 308 -5.35 -18.73 -0.17
C ALA A 308 -4.54 -18.70 -1.49
N GLU A 309 -4.23 -17.51 -2.04
CA GLU A 309 -3.28 -17.33 -3.16
C GLU A 309 -1.93 -17.98 -2.80
N ALA A 310 -1.41 -17.67 -1.60
CA ALA A 310 -0.10 -18.16 -1.13
C ALA A 310 0.01 -19.68 -0.95
N LYS A 311 -1.10 -20.44 -1.03
CA LYS A 311 -1.06 -21.91 -0.93
C LYS A 311 -0.55 -22.58 -2.20
N ASN A 312 -0.70 -21.93 -3.36
CA ASN A 312 -0.21 -22.45 -4.64
C ASN A 312 0.53 -21.35 -5.41
N PRO A 313 1.84 -21.16 -5.18
CA PRO A 313 2.61 -20.05 -5.73
C PRO A 313 2.70 -19.95 -7.26
N CYS A 314 2.22 -20.95 -8.02
CA CYS A 314 2.32 -21.00 -9.49
C CYS A 314 0.98 -20.73 -10.17
N SER A 315 -0.10 -20.49 -9.41
CA SER A 315 -1.41 -20.20 -9.96
C SER A 315 -2.10 -19.13 -9.14
N THR A 316 -2.81 -18.25 -9.83
CA THR A 316 -3.70 -17.28 -9.18
C THR A 316 -4.99 -17.96 -8.72
N LEU A 317 -5.66 -17.40 -7.72
CA LEU A 317 -7.02 -17.83 -7.37
C LEU A 317 -8.03 -17.52 -8.49
N GLU A 318 -8.98 -18.43 -8.65
CA GLU A 318 -10.13 -18.22 -9.53
C GLU A 318 -11.05 -17.10 -8.97
N ASN A 319 -11.57 -16.24 -9.84
CA ASN A 319 -12.42 -15.12 -9.44
C ASN A 319 -13.66 -15.57 -8.63
N GLU A 320 -14.26 -16.71 -8.96
CA GLU A 320 -15.40 -17.25 -8.22
C GLU A 320 -15.04 -17.60 -6.76
N VAL A 321 -13.80 -18.07 -6.51
CA VAL A 321 -13.32 -18.36 -5.16
C VAL A 321 -13.19 -17.05 -4.36
N ILE A 322 -12.70 -15.99 -4.99
CA ILE A 322 -12.59 -14.65 -4.41
C ILE A 322 -13.98 -14.10 -4.05
N LEU A 323 -14.94 -14.16 -4.98
CA LEU A 323 -16.31 -13.69 -4.78
C LEU A 323 -17.06 -14.49 -3.71
N ASN A 324 -16.85 -15.80 -3.64
CA ASN A 324 -17.41 -16.64 -2.58
C ASN A 324 -16.82 -16.29 -1.20
N ALA A 325 -15.52 -16.00 -1.12
CA ALA A 325 -14.91 -15.52 0.12
C ALA A 325 -15.54 -14.18 0.57
N LEU A 326 -15.74 -13.23 -0.35
CA LEU A 326 -16.44 -11.97 -0.06
C LEU A 326 -17.85 -12.20 0.44
N SER A 327 -18.64 -13.02 -0.25
CA SER A 327 -20.01 -13.35 0.15
C SER A 327 -20.08 -14.04 1.53
N THR A 328 -19.04 -14.80 1.89
CA THR A 328 -18.94 -15.50 3.18
C THR A 328 -18.55 -14.57 4.33
N TYR A 329 -17.55 -13.70 4.12
CA TYR A 329 -16.94 -12.91 5.20
C TYR A 329 -17.45 -11.47 5.26
N PHE A 330 -18.00 -10.95 4.18
CA PHE A 330 -18.41 -9.55 4.03
C PHE A 330 -19.52 -9.40 2.98
N ILE A 331 -20.72 -9.89 3.28
CA ILE A 331 -21.83 -10.00 2.32
C ILE A 331 -22.20 -8.69 1.59
N ASP A 332 -22.19 -7.55 2.30
CA ASP A 332 -22.56 -6.24 1.75
C ASP A 332 -21.33 -5.39 1.35
N TYR A 333 -20.22 -6.03 0.97
CA TYR A 333 -18.94 -5.35 0.74
C TYR A 333 -19.03 -4.21 -0.29
N GLU A 334 -19.80 -4.37 -1.38
CA GLU A 334 -19.94 -3.32 -2.38
C GLU A 334 -20.71 -2.11 -1.86
N GLN A 335 -21.82 -2.34 -1.16
CA GLN A 335 -22.60 -1.24 -0.58
C GLN A 335 -21.78 -0.49 0.48
N ALA A 336 -21.02 -1.22 1.30
CA ALA A 336 -20.11 -0.64 2.29
C ALA A 336 -18.96 0.15 1.61
N TYR A 337 -18.42 -0.36 0.50
CA TYR A 337 -17.42 0.33 -0.30
C TYR A 337 -17.97 1.64 -0.89
N LEU A 338 -19.18 1.64 -1.45
CA LEU A 338 -19.79 2.85 -2.00
C LEU A 338 -20.02 3.93 -0.93
N VAL A 339 -20.41 3.54 0.28
CA VAL A 339 -20.52 4.45 1.43
C VAL A 339 -19.16 5.03 1.79
N TRP A 340 -18.13 4.17 1.91
CA TRP A 340 -16.76 4.61 2.18
C TRP A 340 -16.23 5.54 1.08
N LEU A 341 -16.38 5.18 -0.19
CA LEU A 341 -15.92 5.96 -1.35
C LEU A 341 -16.56 7.34 -1.37
N LYS A 342 -17.88 7.43 -1.12
CA LYS A 342 -18.60 8.70 -1.05
C LYS A 342 -18.06 9.59 0.08
N ALA A 343 -17.80 9.04 1.26
CA ALA A 343 -17.24 9.78 2.38
C ALA A 343 -15.80 10.23 2.10
N SER A 344 -14.97 9.31 1.59
CA SER A 344 -13.57 9.55 1.24
C SER A 344 -13.39 10.64 0.18
N LYS A 345 -14.30 10.72 -0.80
CA LYS A 345 -14.32 11.81 -1.80
C LYS A 345 -14.54 13.21 -1.22
N GLN A 346 -15.06 13.33 0.00
CA GLN A 346 -15.28 14.62 0.67
C GLN A 346 -14.06 15.10 1.47
N VAL A 347 -13.03 14.27 1.63
CA VAL A 347 -11.83 14.63 2.40
C VAL A 347 -11.08 15.77 1.70
N LYS A 348 -10.92 16.89 2.41
CA LYS A 348 -10.13 18.04 1.96
C LYS A 348 -8.67 17.81 2.34
N GLY A 349 -7.97 17.02 1.54
CA GLY A 349 -6.56 16.71 1.73
C GLY A 349 -5.98 16.01 0.52
N GLU A 350 -4.65 15.93 0.43
CA GLU A 350 -3.98 15.17 -0.63
C GLU A 350 -4.04 13.66 -0.36
N PHE A 351 -4.13 13.25 0.91
CA PHE A 351 -4.14 11.85 1.32
C PHE A 351 -5.22 11.53 2.36
N ILE A 352 -5.66 10.26 2.36
CA ILE A 352 -6.58 9.69 3.36
C ILE A 352 -5.85 8.61 4.16
N PRO A 353 -5.88 8.66 5.50
CA PRO A 353 -5.33 7.59 6.34
C PRO A 353 -6.18 6.32 6.31
N VAL A 354 -5.54 5.16 6.19
CA VAL A 354 -6.22 3.86 5.97
C VAL A 354 -5.95 2.83 7.08
N TYR A 355 -4.93 3.04 7.92
CA TYR A 355 -4.56 2.14 9.02
C TYR A 355 -3.80 2.85 10.13
#